data_AF-A0A352PXZ8-F1
#
_entry.id   AF-A0A352PXZ8-F1
#
_cell.length_a   1.000
_cell.length_b   1.000
_cell.length_c   1.000
_cell.angle_alpha   90.00
_cell.angle_beta   90.00
_cell.angle_gamma   90.00
#
_symmetry.space_group_name_H-M   'P 1'
#
loop_
_entity.id
_entity.type
_entity.pdbx_description
1 polymer ?
#
loop_
_entity_poly.entity_id
_entity_poly.type
_entity_poly.pdbx_seq_one_letter_code
_entity_poly.pdbx_strand_id
1 'polypeptide(L)'
;MDQDQRPSSEMLANPLQPIMEVMRGDDPDVVCARYQISRAELSQRLEEYQKTQRQMALADQLTFKRVGRNDPCPCGSGKKYKKCCLSRQEEVRQNVPADAWQEAEELARRREKLEKDIQHAWDLLYAQEYDKAGRVALQMLESFPEDDRVHDILLTVDLATGRYEEAFVRARRRWQVAQEEKQFYQEKGYHKREGEDRKQIVHFFSPSTWLEIFWIAQRARAYAKTYAANGDPAVKKLAEKLLIANDHKRFPGRQQEGLEMRRQALSSTLEQLAAAGPAIIPCLLPLTYTFSWACLFVPEVLYEMGTDECILLLAELSMFRRPHFAQQCLTFLEKIGARALPPITRVIEENPAFDELKTGLIMVLGTIHTPESFALLARLTEHESPDVFSWAARALEQHNNPEALPYLEKAKTRLDKQSEIGGAIRELAAEKE
;
A
#
# COMPACT_ATOMS: atom_id res chain seq x y z
N MET A 1 14.27 20.63 59.02
CA MET A 1 15.63 20.09 58.83
C MET A 1 15.51 18.59 58.80
N ASP A 2 15.82 17.88 57.74
CA ASP A 2 16.05 18.26 56.36
C ASP A 2 15.74 16.98 55.56
N GLN A 3 15.18 17.14 54.38
CA GLN A 3 14.85 16.03 53.49
C GLN A 3 16.16 15.50 52.89
N ASP A 4 16.38 14.19 52.95
CA ASP A 4 17.31 13.53 52.02
C ASP A 4 16.66 12.24 51.52
N GLN A 5 15.57 12.42 50.77
CA GLN A 5 15.06 11.40 49.86
C GLN A 5 15.81 11.58 48.54
N ARG A 6 16.78 10.72 48.26
CA ARG A 6 17.23 10.50 46.88
C ARG A 6 16.08 9.83 46.12
N PRO A 7 15.57 10.40 45.02
CA PRO A 7 14.58 9.71 44.21
C PRO A 7 15.27 8.57 43.45
N SER A 8 14.67 7.40 43.60
CA SER A 8 15.02 6.15 42.94
C SER A 8 14.71 6.19 41.44
N SER A 9 15.75 5.95 40.64
CA SER A 9 15.77 5.24 39.35
C SER A 9 14.75 5.66 38.28
N GLU A 10 15.22 6.49 37.35
CA GLU A 10 14.67 6.75 36.02
C GLU A 10 14.19 5.47 35.32
N MET A 11 12.91 5.41 34.92
CA MET A 11 12.47 4.51 33.86
C MET A 11 13.11 5.02 32.55
N LEU A 12 14.15 4.31 32.11
CA LEU A 12 14.89 4.59 30.89
C LEU A 12 13.95 4.69 29.68
N ALA A 13 13.63 5.93 29.27
CA ALA A 13 13.00 6.19 27.99
C ALA A 13 13.81 5.48 26.90
N ASN A 14 13.15 4.70 26.04
CA ASN A 14 13.83 3.99 24.96
C ASN A 14 14.70 4.99 24.19
N PRO A 15 16.04 4.83 24.19
CA PRO A 15 16.96 5.84 23.67
C PRO A 15 16.78 6.09 22.16
N LEU A 16 16.10 5.17 21.47
CA LEU A 16 15.79 5.23 20.04
C LEU A 16 14.47 5.93 19.72
N GLN A 17 13.63 6.18 20.72
CA GLN A 17 12.30 6.76 20.52
C GLN A 17 12.32 8.16 19.87
N PRO A 18 13.22 9.10 20.27
CA PRO A 18 13.31 10.39 19.61
C PRO A 18 13.70 10.27 18.12
N ILE A 19 14.56 9.31 17.80
CA ILE A 19 15.02 9.04 16.44
C ILE A 19 13.87 8.52 15.58
N MET A 20 13.08 7.57 16.11
CA MET A 20 11.96 6.96 15.40
C MET A 20 10.85 7.96 15.06
N GLU A 21 10.60 8.94 15.94
CA GLU A 21 9.61 10.00 15.73
C GLU A 21 10.02 10.94 14.59
N VAL A 22 11.27 11.42 14.61
CA VAL A 22 11.80 12.23 13.49
C VAL A 22 11.76 11.45 12.17
N MET A 23 12.08 10.16 12.18
CA MET A 23 12.04 9.33 10.96
C MET A 23 10.62 9.08 10.42
N ARG A 24 9.58 9.24 11.26
CA ARG A 24 8.17 9.17 10.85
C ARG A 24 7.64 10.50 10.32
N GLY A 25 8.45 11.56 10.36
CA GLY A 25 8.13 12.88 9.84
C GLY A 25 7.81 13.92 10.91
N ASP A 26 7.99 13.62 12.20
CA ASP A 26 7.75 14.57 13.28
C ASP A 26 8.79 15.71 13.26
N ASP A 27 8.35 16.93 13.65
CA ASP A 27 9.23 18.09 13.70
C ASP A 27 10.33 17.89 14.78
N PRO A 28 11.62 18.05 14.45
CA PRO A 28 12.64 17.65 15.41
C PRO A 28 12.83 18.64 16.57
N ASP A 29 12.29 19.86 16.51
CA ASP A 29 12.31 20.79 17.64
C ASP A 29 11.23 20.40 18.66
N VAL A 30 10.09 19.92 18.16
CA VAL A 30 9.03 19.32 18.99
C VAL A 30 9.55 18.05 19.68
N VAL A 31 10.28 17.20 18.95
CA VAL A 31 10.92 16.00 19.53
C VAL A 31 11.98 16.37 20.57
N CYS A 32 12.82 17.37 20.30
CA CYS A 32 13.81 17.87 21.26
C CYS A 32 13.17 18.33 22.58
N ALA A 33 12.12 19.13 22.49
CA ALA A 33 11.38 19.61 23.66
C ALA A 33 10.74 18.44 24.44
N ARG A 34 10.15 17.48 23.74
CA ARG A 34 9.49 16.29 24.32
C ARG A 34 10.44 15.42 25.14
N TYR A 35 11.64 15.18 24.65
CA TYR A 35 12.63 14.32 25.32
C TYR A 35 13.66 15.10 26.15
N GLN A 36 13.48 16.42 26.31
CA GLN A 36 14.42 17.31 26.99
C GLN A 36 15.87 17.17 26.47
N ILE A 37 16.00 16.92 25.17
CA ILE A 37 17.29 16.79 24.50
C ILE A 37 17.54 18.01 23.63
N SER A 38 18.79 18.46 23.59
CA SER A 38 19.15 19.56 22.69
C SER A 38 19.04 19.14 21.23
N ARG A 39 18.89 20.11 20.31
CA ARG A 39 18.91 19.84 18.87
C ARG A 39 20.22 19.20 18.42
N ALA A 40 21.33 19.54 19.09
CA ALA A 40 22.62 18.93 18.86
C ALA A 40 22.64 17.45 19.31
N GLU A 41 22.11 17.15 20.49
CA GLU A 41 21.97 15.79 21.04
C GLU A 41 21.08 14.91 20.13
N LEU A 42 19.92 15.41 19.68
CA LEU A 42 19.04 14.69 18.77
C LEU A 42 19.71 14.42 17.41
N SER A 43 20.42 15.42 16.87
CA SER A 43 21.16 15.28 15.61
C SER A 43 22.26 14.23 15.74
N GLN A 44 22.99 14.24 16.86
CA GLN A 44 24.01 13.24 17.17
C GLN A 44 23.39 11.83 17.27
N ARG A 45 22.27 11.67 17.97
CA ARG A 45 21.56 10.38 18.08
C ARG A 45 21.06 9.88 16.73
N LEU A 46 20.52 10.76 15.88
CA LEU A 46 20.12 10.41 14.51
C LEU A 46 21.31 9.95 13.67
N GLU A 47 22.43 10.66 13.75
CA GLU A 47 23.67 10.28 13.08
C GLU A 47 24.20 8.93 13.60
N GLU A 48 24.20 8.69 14.91
CA GLU A 48 24.62 7.44 15.53
C GLU A 48 23.69 6.28 15.18
N TYR A 49 22.38 6.50 15.14
CA TYR A 49 21.40 5.49 14.72
C TYR A 49 21.53 5.17 13.23
N GLN A 50 21.64 6.18 12.37
CA GLN A 50 21.91 5.98 10.95
C GLN A 50 23.25 5.27 10.75
N LYS A 51 24.28 5.61 11.54
CA LYS A 51 25.58 4.95 11.54
C LYS A 51 25.48 3.51 12.03
N THR A 52 24.68 3.21 13.05
CA THR A 52 24.46 1.86 13.60
C THR A 52 23.67 1.00 12.61
N GLN A 53 22.59 1.52 12.02
CA GLN A 53 21.86 0.82 10.96
C GLN A 53 22.74 0.57 9.73
N ARG A 54 23.53 1.59 9.32
CA ARG A 54 24.53 1.43 8.27
C ARG A 54 25.55 0.38 8.66
N GLN A 55 26.01 0.33 9.92
CA GLN A 55 26.98 -0.65 10.40
C GLN A 55 26.42 -2.07 10.48
N MET A 56 25.16 -2.28 10.86
CA MET A 56 24.51 -3.59 10.89
C MET A 56 24.25 -4.11 9.47
N ALA A 57 23.69 -3.28 8.58
CA ALA A 57 23.51 -3.62 7.17
C ALA A 57 24.87 -3.84 6.47
N LEU A 58 25.90 -3.08 6.86
CA LEU A 58 27.26 -3.25 6.41
C LEU A 58 27.89 -4.51 6.99
N ALA A 59 27.62 -4.91 8.24
CA ALA A 59 28.15 -6.12 8.84
C ALA A 59 27.63 -7.37 8.11
N ASP A 60 26.36 -7.42 7.74
CA ASP A 60 25.82 -8.51 6.92
C ASP A 60 26.37 -8.48 5.48
N GLN A 61 26.46 -7.29 4.87
CA GLN A 61 27.03 -7.15 3.54
C GLN A 61 28.53 -7.49 3.49
N LEU A 62 29.28 -7.13 4.53
CA LEU A 62 30.70 -7.47 4.67
C LEU A 62 30.86 -8.95 5.03
N THR A 63 30.00 -9.54 5.85
CA THR A 63 30.19 -10.95 6.20
C THR A 63 29.80 -11.85 5.03
N PHE A 64 28.62 -11.67 4.43
CA PHE A 64 28.04 -12.67 3.53
C PHE A 64 27.91 -12.26 2.05
N LYS A 65 27.93 -10.97 1.69
CA LYS A 65 27.77 -10.52 0.29
C LYS A 65 29.13 -10.34 -0.41
N ARG A 66 29.26 -10.84 -1.65
CA ARG A 66 30.46 -10.58 -2.49
C ARG A 66 30.30 -9.22 -3.18
N VAL A 67 31.10 -8.23 -2.80
CA VAL A 67 31.17 -6.91 -3.44
C VAL A 67 32.34 -6.89 -4.43
N GLY A 68 32.14 -6.35 -5.63
CA GLY A 68 33.19 -6.25 -6.62
C GLY A 68 34.35 -5.39 -6.11
N ARG A 69 35.60 -5.86 -6.29
CA ARG A 69 36.81 -5.20 -5.73
C ARG A 69 36.95 -3.71 -6.11
N ASN A 70 36.42 -3.29 -7.26
CA ASN A 70 36.50 -1.91 -7.73
C ASN A 70 35.23 -1.08 -7.47
N ASP A 71 34.17 -1.69 -6.96
CA ASP A 71 32.89 -1.03 -6.74
C ASP A 71 33.00 -0.01 -5.58
N PRO A 72 32.11 1.01 -5.53
CA PRO A 72 31.99 1.87 -4.38
C PRO A 72 31.76 1.07 -3.10
N CYS A 73 32.52 1.37 -2.05
CA CYS A 73 32.45 0.61 -0.81
C CYS A 73 31.10 0.82 -0.10
N PRO A 74 30.39 -0.25 0.30
CA PRO A 74 29.06 -0.16 0.91
C PRO A 74 29.04 0.55 2.27
N CYS A 75 30.20 0.80 2.88
CA CYS A 75 30.30 1.56 4.13
C CYS A 75 30.09 3.07 3.96
N GLY A 76 29.87 3.55 2.73
CA GLY A 76 29.65 4.97 2.44
C GLY A 76 30.93 5.81 2.43
N SER A 77 32.13 5.20 2.41
CA SER A 77 33.40 5.93 2.42
C SER A 77 33.76 6.64 1.12
N GLY A 78 33.01 6.39 0.03
CA GLY A 78 33.32 6.88 -1.31
C GLY A 78 34.56 6.25 -1.98
N LYS A 79 35.28 5.36 -1.28
CA LYS A 79 36.47 4.66 -1.81
C LYS A 79 36.07 3.38 -2.55
N LYS A 80 36.94 2.91 -3.44
CA LYS A 80 36.82 1.56 -4.04
C LYS A 80 36.91 0.49 -2.95
N TYR A 81 36.10 -0.57 -3.05
CA TYR A 81 35.98 -1.61 -2.03
C TYR A 81 37.32 -2.21 -1.59
N LYS A 82 38.20 -2.53 -2.56
CA LYS A 82 39.56 -3.06 -2.31
C LYS A 82 40.49 -2.14 -1.52
N LYS A 83 40.19 -0.85 -1.44
CA LYS A 83 40.97 0.16 -0.71
C LYS A 83 40.30 0.58 0.60
N CYS A 84 39.22 -0.08 0.99
CA CYS A 84 38.46 0.26 2.18
C CYS A 84 38.12 -1.01 2.96
N CYS A 85 36.92 -1.55 2.81
CA CYS A 85 36.45 -2.63 3.67
C CYS A 85 36.88 -4.05 3.24
N LEU A 86 37.52 -4.25 2.08
CA LEU A 86 37.89 -5.60 1.61
C LEU A 86 38.77 -6.36 2.61
N SER A 87 39.85 -5.77 3.12
CA SER A 87 40.74 -6.47 4.07
C SER A 87 40.03 -6.79 5.39
N ARG A 88 39.22 -5.85 5.90
CA ARG A 88 38.36 -6.08 7.08
C ARG A 88 37.32 -7.17 6.81
N GLN A 89 36.82 -7.26 5.58
CA GLN A 89 35.92 -8.32 5.14
C GLN A 89 36.63 -9.68 5.22
N GLU A 90 37.81 -9.77 4.62
CA GLU A 90 38.61 -11.00 4.56
C GLU A 90 38.98 -11.49 5.96
N GLU A 91 39.34 -10.59 6.88
CA GLU A 91 39.60 -10.91 8.30
C GLU A 91 38.36 -11.41 9.03
N VAL A 92 37.21 -10.73 8.89
CA VAL A 92 35.96 -11.20 9.50
C VAL A 92 35.58 -12.58 8.95
N ARG A 93 35.71 -12.78 7.63
CA ARG A 93 35.39 -14.05 6.98
C ARG A 93 36.25 -15.23 7.43
N GLN A 94 37.53 -14.98 7.72
CA GLN A 94 38.44 -15.99 8.27
C GLN A 94 38.06 -16.43 9.69
N ASN A 95 37.38 -15.56 10.44
CA ASN A 95 36.96 -15.81 11.83
C ASN A 95 35.51 -16.32 11.96
N VAL A 96 34.76 -16.43 10.86
CA VAL A 96 33.39 -16.98 10.87
C VAL A 96 33.47 -18.52 10.87
N PRO A 97 32.80 -19.19 11.81
CA PRO A 97 32.72 -20.65 11.86
C PRO A 97 32.19 -21.27 10.55
N ALA A 98 32.67 -22.46 10.19
CA ALA A 98 32.32 -23.11 8.92
C ALA A 98 30.83 -23.49 8.80
N ASP A 99 30.20 -23.84 9.92
CA ASP A 99 28.76 -24.06 10.08
C ASP A 99 27.95 -22.80 9.80
N ALA A 100 28.37 -21.63 10.30
CA ALA A 100 27.71 -20.36 10.01
C ALA A 100 27.77 -19.98 8.51
N TRP A 101 28.86 -20.36 7.82
CA TRP A 101 28.96 -20.22 6.36
C TRP A 101 27.98 -21.12 5.62
N GLN A 102 27.86 -22.39 6.05
CA GLN A 102 26.92 -23.34 5.46
C GLN A 102 25.48 -22.88 5.65
N GLU A 103 25.10 -22.42 6.85
CA GLU A 103 23.78 -21.85 7.13
C GLU A 103 23.47 -20.65 6.21
N ALA A 104 24.42 -19.73 6.07
CA ALA A 104 24.25 -18.54 5.24
C ALA A 104 24.14 -18.87 3.75
N GLU A 105 24.93 -19.83 3.25
CA GLU A 105 24.85 -20.30 1.86
C GLU A 105 23.53 -21.03 1.58
N GLU A 106 23.07 -21.86 2.52
CA GLU A 106 21.76 -22.51 2.42
C GLU A 106 20.61 -21.49 2.43
N LEU A 107 20.66 -20.51 3.33
CA LEU A 107 19.68 -19.42 3.38
C LEU A 107 19.65 -18.63 2.08
N ALA A 108 20.82 -18.28 1.52
CA ALA A 108 20.92 -17.57 0.25
C ALA A 108 20.34 -18.39 -0.90
N ARG A 109 20.66 -19.69 -0.98
CA ARG A 109 20.10 -20.61 -1.98
C ARG A 109 18.58 -20.74 -1.85
N ARG A 110 18.05 -20.81 -0.63
CA ARG A 110 16.60 -20.84 -0.37
C ARG A 110 15.92 -19.54 -0.81
N ARG A 111 16.52 -18.38 -0.53
CA ARG A 111 16.03 -17.06 -1.00
C ARG A 111 16.02 -16.98 -2.52
N GLU A 112 17.11 -17.37 -3.18
CA GLU A 112 17.19 -17.36 -4.64
C GLU A 112 16.15 -18.29 -5.28
N LYS A 113 15.96 -19.49 -4.70
CA LYS A 113 14.92 -20.42 -5.17
C LYS A 113 13.53 -19.81 -5.02
N LEU A 114 13.20 -19.26 -3.85
CA LEU A 114 11.91 -18.61 -3.61
C LEU A 114 11.66 -17.48 -4.63
N GLU A 115 12.66 -16.67 -4.93
CA GLU A 115 12.53 -15.58 -5.91
C GLU A 115 12.21 -16.12 -7.32
N LYS A 116 12.88 -17.21 -7.74
CA LYS A 116 12.59 -17.87 -9.02
C LYS A 116 11.19 -18.48 -9.05
N ASP A 117 10.76 -19.12 -7.96
CA ASP A 117 9.44 -19.73 -7.86
C ASP A 117 8.32 -18.67 -7.88
N ILE A 118 8.53 -17.52 -7.22
CA ILE A 118 7.62 -16.37 -7.28
C ILE A 118 7.53 -15.81 -8.70
N GLN A 119 8.66 -15.57 -9.36
CA GLN A 119 8.66 -15.09 -10.74
C GLN A 119 7.93 -16.07 -11.67
N HIS A 120 8.21 -17.37 -11.53
CA HIS A 120 7.55 -18.41 -12.32
C HIS A 120 6.03 -18.42 -12.10
N ALA A 121 5.56 -18.27 -10.87
CA ALA A 121 4.14 -18.21 -10.57
C ALA A 121 3.46 -16.97 -11.19
N TRP A 122 4.13 -15.81 -11.21
CA TRP A 122 3.64 -14.63 -11.92
C TRP A 122 3.62 -14.83 -13.44
N ASP A 123 4.63 -15.47 -14.02
CA ASP A 123 4.65 -15.79 -15.45
C ASP A 123 3.46 -16.69 -15.84
N LEU A 124 3.11 -17.67 -14.99
CA LEU A 124 1.92 -18.50 -15.16
C LEU A 124 0.62 -17.69 -15.06
N LEU A 125 0.53 -16.72 -14.14
CA LEU A 125 -0.62 -15.81 -14.06
C LEU A 125 -0.76 -14.96 -15.33
N TYR A 126 0.34 -14.44 -15.87
CA TYR A 126 0.33 -13.68 -17.13
C TYR A 126 -0.05 -14.55 -18.32
N ALA A 127 0.33 -15.83 -18.30
CA ALA A 127 -0.11 -16.83 -19.27
C ALA A 127 -1.55 -17.34 -19.04
N GLN A 128 -2.26 -16.85 -18.01
CA GLN A 128 -3.60 -17.28 -17.60
C GLN A 128 -3.69 -18.77 -17.22
N GLU A 129 -2.56 -19.36 -16.80
CA GLU A 129 -2.47 -20.75 -16.34
C GLU A 129 -2.75 -20.83 -14.83
N TYR A 130 -3.93 -20.36 -14.42
CA TYR A 130 -4.30 -20.15 -13.02
C TYR A 130 -4.17 -21.39 -12.14
N ASP A 131 -4.53 -22.57 -12.65
CA ASP A 131 -4.41 -23.83 -11.91
C ASP A 131 -2.95 -24.20 -11.61
N LYS A 132 -2.04 -23.94 -12.56
CA LYS A 132 -0.60 -24.17 -12.36
C LYS A 132 -0.03 -23.16 -11.37
N ALA A 133 -0.36 -21.88 -11.54
CA ALA A 133 0.06 -20.82 -10.63
C ALA A 133 -0.37 -21.11 -9.18
N GLY A 134 -1.63 -21.53 -9.00
CA GLY A 134 -2.16 -21.91 -7.70
C GLY A 134 -1.41 -23.07 -7.05
N ARG A 135 -1.09 -24.13 -7.81
CA ARG A 135 -0.31 -25.27 -7.29
C ARG A 135 1.10 -24.86 -6.86
N VAL A 136 1.81 -24.07 -7.68
CA VAL A 136 3.15 -23.58 -7.36
C VAL A 136 3.12 -22.72 -6.09
N ALA A 137 2.12 -21.83 -5.96
CA ALA A 137 1.97 -20.99 -4.78
C ALA A 137 1.62 -21.78 -3.51
N LEU A 138 0.73 -22.77 -3.59
CA LEU A 138 0.43 -23.66 -2.46
C LEU A 138 1.67 -24.44 -1.99
N GLN A 139 2.49 -24.93 -2.93
CA GLN A 139 3.75 -25.59 -2.60
C GLN A 139 4.74 -24.64 -1.91
N MET A 140 4.81 -23.38 -2.33
CA MET A 140 5.65 -22.38 -1.66
C MET A 140 5.20 -22.14 -0.22
N LEU A 141 3.89 -22.13 0.07
CA LEU A 141 3.37 -21.92 1.42
C LEU A 141 3.76 -23.04 2.41
N GLU A 142 4.10 -24.25 1.93
CA GLU A 142 4.62 -25.31 2.82
C GLU A 142 5.95 -24.92 3.47
N SER A 143 6.78 -24.16 2.74
CA SER A 143 8.11 -23.73 3.19
C SER A 143 8.16 -22.27 3.65
N PHE A 144 7.25 -21.44 3.16
CA PHE A 144 7.19 -20.00 3.39
C PHE A 144 5.74 -19.54 3.68
N PRO A 145 5.12 -20.03 4.76
CA PRO A 145 3.69 -19.82 5.04
C PRO A 145 3.30 -18.36 5.28
N GLU A 146 4.28 -17.50 5.56
CA GLU A 146 4.06 -16.10 5.94
C GLU A 146 4.47 -15.08 4.87
N ASP A 147 4.96 -15.53 3.70
CA ASP A 147 5.39 -14.65 2.62
C ASP A 147 4.17 -14.02 1.92
N ASP A 148 4.07 -12.70 2.02
CA ASP A 148 2.90 -11.96 1.51
C ASP A 148 2.76 -12.02 -0.02
N ARG A 149 3.86 -12.22 -0.77
CA ARG A 149 3.81 -12.32 -2.24
C ARG A 149 3.13 -13.60 -2.68
N VAL A 150 3.36 -14.70 -1.96
CA VAL A 150 2.72 -16.00 -2.24
C VAL A 150 1.21 -15.93 -2.00
N HIS A 151 0.79 -15.22 -0.94
CA HIS A 151 -0.62 -14.97 -0.69
C HIS A 151 -1.28 -14.08 -1.74
N ASP A 152 -0.58 -13.05 -2.26
CA ASP A 152 -1.06 -12.19 -3.35
C ASP A 152 -1.26 -12.96 -4.66
N ILE A 153 -0.35 -13.90 -4.96
CA ILE A 153 -0.49 -14.82 -6.11
C ILE A 153 -1.77 -15.65 -5.97
N LEU A 154 -1.98 -16.32 -4.82
CA LEU A 154 -3.19 -17.11 -4.59
C LEU A 154 -4.46 -16.26 -4.64
N LEU A 155 -4.41 -15.05 -4.09
CA LEU A 155 -5.52 -14.12 -4.17
C LEU A 155 -5.84 -13.74 -5.62
N THR A 156 -4.82 -13.52 -6.45
CA THR A 156 -4.99 -13.24 -7.88
C THR A 156 -5.61 -14.44 -8.60
N VAL A 157 -5.20 -15.68 -8.28
CA VAL A 157 -5.84 -16.90 -8.79
C VAL A 157 -7.31 -16.96 -8.36
N ASP A 158 -7.60 -16.74 -7.08
CA ASP A 158 -8.95 -16.80 -6.53
C ASP A 158 -9.87 -15.77 -7.20
N LEU A 159 -9.41 -14.52 -7.38
CA LEU A 159 -10.13 -13.48 -8.12
C LEU A 159 -10.35 -13.84 -9.60
N ALA A 160 -9.32 -14.32 -10.29
CA ALA A 160 -9.41 -14.64 -11.72
C ALA A 160 -10.34 -15.83 -12.01
N THR A 161 -10.47 -16.75 -11.06
CA THR A 161 -11.27 -17.99 -11.19
C THR A 161 -12.66 -17.89 -10.56
N GLY A 162 -13.05 -16.71 -10.07
CA GLY A 162 -14.38 -16.48 -9.49
C GLY A 162 -14.55 -16.96 -8.05
N ARG A 163 -13.48 -17.38 -7.38
CA ARG A 163 -13.45 -17.79 -5.97
C ARG A 163 -13.37 -16.59 -5.04
N TYR A 164 -14.38 -15.72 -5.12
CA TYR A 164 -14.36 -14.41 -4.46
C TYR A 164 -14.45 -14.49 -2.93
N GLU A 165 -15.07 -15.54 -2.37
CA GLU A 165 -15.13 -15.70 -0.92
C GLU A 165 -13.75 -16.09 -0.36
N GLU A 166 -13.04 -16.99 -1.04
CA GLU A 166 -11.68 -17.40 -0.70
C GLU A 166 -10.71 -16.20 -0.79
N ALA A 167 -10.82 -15.39 -1.85
CA ALA A 167 -10.07 -14.15 -1.99
C ALA A 167 -10.36 -13.18 -0.83
N PHE A 168 -11.63 -12.99 -0.46
CA PHE A 168 -12.04 -12.12 0.64
C PHE A 168 -11.47 -12.57 1.98
N VAL A 169 -11.62 -13.85 2.32
CA VAL A 169 -11.13 -14.42 3.59
C VAL A 169 -9.61 -14.29 3.67
N ARG A 170 -8.89 -14.60 2.58
CA ARG A 170 -7.43 -14.48 2.52
C ARG A 170 -6.98 -13.03 2.70
N ALA A 171 -7.56 -12.10 1.95
CA ALA A 171 -7.21 -10.68 2.03
C ALA A 171 -7.45 -10.11 3.43
N ARG A 172 -8.61 -10.39 4.03
CA ARG A 172 -8.95 -9.95 5.38
C ARG A 172 -7.95 -10.47 6.40
N ARG A 173 -7.60 -11.76 6.32
CA ARG A 173 -6.64 -12.38 7.24
C ARG A 173 -5.25 -11.75 7.09
N ARG A 174 -4.77 -11.55 5.86
CA ARG A 174 -3.44 -10.97 5.65
C ARG A 174 -3.38 -9.48 6.02
N TRP A 175 -4.47 -8.73 5.81
CA TRP A 175 -4.60 -7.37 6.33
C TRP A 175 -4.49 -7.33 7.86
N GLN A 176 -5.19 -8.23 8.56
CA GLN A 176 -5.09 -8.32 10.02
C GLN A 176 -3.66 -8.67 10.47
N VAL A 177 -3.02 -9.65 9.82
CA VAL A 177 -1.62 -10.01 10.10
C VAL A 177 -0.70 -8.82 9.90
N ALA A 178 -0.88 -8.03 8.85
CA ALA A 178 -0.06 -6.84 8.61
C ALA A 178 -0.29 -5.74 9.68
N GLN A 179 -1.52 -5.58 10.16
CA GLN A 179 -1.83 -4.65 11.25
C GLN A 179 -1.16 -5.07 12.56
N GLU A 180 -1.27 -6.34 12.93
CA GLU A 180 -0.60 -6.92 14.11
C GLU A 180 0.93 -6.81 13.99
N GLU A 181 1.46 -7.06 12.80
CA GLU A 181 2.90 -6.92 12.50
C GLU A 181 3.37 -5.47 12.67
N LYS A 182 2.61 -4.50 12.17
CA LYS A 182 2.93 -3.07 12.32
C LYS A 182 2.95 -2.68 13.79
N GLN A 183 1.95 -3.09 14.57
CA GLN A 183 1.90 -2.81 16.00
C GLN A 183 3.09 -3.46 16.73
N PHE A 184 3.35 -4.74 16.47
CA PHE A 184 4.47 -5.46 17.09
C PHE A 184 5.81 -4.79 16.78
N TYR A 185 6.04 -4.40 15.53
CA TYR A 185 7.26 -3.70 15.14
C TYR A 185 7.41 -2.36 15.87
N GLN A 186 6.31 -1.61 16.06
CA GLN A 186 6.32 -0.35 16.79
C GLN A 186 6.69 -0.52 18.27
N GLU A 187 6.31 -1.64 18.88
CA GLU A 187 6.60 -1.97 20.28
C GLU A 187 7.98 -2.60 20.49
N LYS A 188 8.44 -3.44 19.55
CA LYS A 188 9.63 -4.30 19.72
C LYS A 188 10.83 -3.93 18.86
N GLY A 189 10.65 -3.13 17.80
CA GLY A 189 11.72 -2.71 16.90
C GLY A 189 12.23 -3.79 15.93
N TYR A 190 11.51 -4.91 15.79
CA TYR A 190 11.76 -5.96 14.81
C TYR A 190 10.46 -6.63 14.37
N HIS A 191 10.51 -7.39 13.28
CA HIS A 191 9.34 -8.07 12.72
C HIS A 191 9.10 -9.44 13.36
N LYS A 192 7.87 -9.69 13.82
CA LYS A 192 7.46 -10.94 14.47
C LYS A 192 7.68 -12.14 13.55
N ARG A 193 7.32 -12.01 12.27
CA ARG A 193 7.45 -13.09 11.26
C ARG A 193 8.89 -13.31 10.78
N GLU A 194 9.85 -12.44 11.09
CA GLU A 194 11.27 -12.70 10.80
C GLU A 194 11.92 -13.60 11.87
N GLY A 195 11.27 -13.72 13.04
CA GLY A 195 11.87 -14.29 14.24
C GLY A 195 12.80 -13.30 14.93
N GLU A 196 13.06 -13.53 16.22
CA GLU A 196 13.97 -12.70 17.02
C GLU A 196 15.41 -12.71 16.46
N ASP A 197 15.82 -13.84 15.87
CA ASP A 197 17.13 -14.02 15.23
C ASP A 197 17.18 -13.52 13.76
N ARG A 198 16.04 -13.05 13.22
CA ARG A 198 15.86 -12.57 11.84
C ARG A 198 16.30 -13.56 10.76
N LYS A 199 16.30 -14.86 11.07
CA LYS A 199 16.72 -15.91 10.13
C LYS A 199 15.59 -16.36 9.20
N GLN A 200 14.33 -16.05 9.49
CA GLN A 200 13.21 -16.48 8.65
C GLN A 200 13.15 -15.67 7.34
N ILE A 201 12.90 -16.37 6.23
CA ILE A 201 12.72 -15.73 4.91
C ILE A 201 11.24 -15.37 4.78
N VAL A 202 10.94 -14.08 4.90
CA VAL A 202 9.59 -13.55 4.74
C VAL A 202 9.64 -12.25 3.96
N HIS A 203 8.66 -12.05 3.08
CA HIS A 203 8.38 -10.76 2.47
C HIS A 203 7.12 -10.14 3.07
N PHE A 204 7.19 -8.83 3.32
CA PHE A 204 6.17 -8.06 4.01
C PHE A 204 5.50 -7.08 3.08
N PHE A 205 4.17 -7.09 3.05
CA PHE A 205 3.39 -5.98 2.54
C PHE A 205 2.93 -5.08 3.69
N SER A 206 2.81 -3.78 3.42
CA SER A 206 2.27 -2.83 4.40
C SER A 206 0.78 -3.11 4.65
N PRO A 207 0.22 -2.67 5.79
CA PRO A 207 -1.22 -2.75 6.00
C PRO A 207 -2.03 -2.07 4.91
N SER A 208 -1.59 -0.90 4.43
CA SER A 208 -2.24 -0.18 3.32
C SER A 208 -2.28 -1.02 2.04
N THR A 209 -1.19 -1.72 1.72
CA THR A 209 -1.14 -2.62 0.57
C THR A 209 -2.18 -3.74 0.67
N TRP A 210 -2.30 -4.36 1.85
CA TRP A 210 -3.30 -5.39 2.07
C TRP A 210 -4.73 -4.82 2.17
N LEU A 211 -4.90 -3.58 2.62
CA LEU A 211 -6.18 -2.89 2.68
C LEU A 211 -6.75 -2.66 1.28
N GLU A 212 -5.91 -2.23 0.33
CA GLU A 212 -6.29 -2.09 -1.08
C GLU A 212 -6.68 -3.44 -1.71
N ILE A 213 -5.90 -4.50 -1.45
CA ILE A 213 -6.23 -5.85 -1.92
C ILE A 213 -7.56 -6.32 -1.30
N PHE A 214 -7.76 -6.05 -0.01
CA PHE A 214 -8.97 -6.41 0.70
C PHE A 214 -10.20 -5.70 0.15
N TRP A 215 -10.07 -4.42 -0.22
CA TRP A 215 -11.13 -3.68 -0.89
C TRP A 215 -11.52 -4.34 -2.22
N ILE A 216 -10.55 -4.69 -3.06
CA ILE A 216 -10.80 -5.38 -4.34
C ILE A 216 -11.57 -6.69 -4.10
N ALA A 217 -11.13 -7.51 -3.14
CA ALA A 217 -11.78 -8.78 -2.86
C ALA A 217 -13.20 -8.61 -2.28
N GLN A 218 -13.41 -7.63 -1.39
CA GLN A 218 -14.74 -7.28 -0.87
C GLN A 218 -15.68 -6.86 -1.99
N ARG A 219 -15.19 -6.00 -2.90
CA ARG A 219 -15.96 -5.51 -4.04
C ARG A 219 -16.26 -6.63 -5.03
N ALA A 220 -15.29 -7.45 -5.41
CA ALA A 220 -15.50 -8.61 -6.29
C ALA A 220 -16.62 -9.52 -5.76
N ARG A 221 -16.60 -9.82 -4.46
CA ARG A 221 -17.66 -10.60 -3.80
C ARG A 221 -19.02 -9.91 -3.83
N ALA A 222 -19.09 -8.61 -3.56
CA ALA A 222 -20.33 -7.85 -3.57
C ALA A 222 -20.91 -7.76 -4.99
N TYR A 223 -20.05 -7.43 -5.96
CA TYR A 223 -20.41 -7.34 -7.37
C TYR A 223 -20.96 -8.66 -7.92
N ALA A 224 -20.38 -9.80 -7.56
CA ALA A 224 -20.90 -11.10 -7.99
C ALA A 224 -22.34 -11.37 -7.52
N LYS A 225 -22.77 -10.77 -6.40
CA LYS A 225 -24.16 -10.88 -5.90
C LYS A 225 -25.09 -9.88 -6.57
N THR A 226 -24.63 -8.65 -6.76
CA THR A 226 -25.44 -7.55 -7.34
C THR A 226 -25.60 -7.68 -8.85
N TYR A 227 -24.51 -8.02 -9.53
CA TYR A 227 -24.38 -8.06 -10.99
C TYR A 227 -24.34 -9.49 -11.49
N ALA A 228 -25.41 -10.24 -11.26
CA ALA A 228 -25.51 -11.58 -11.80
C ALA A 228 -25.42 -11.54 -13.34
N ALA A 229 -24.55 -12.37 -13.91
CA ALA A 229 -24.39 -12.45 -15.35
C ALA A 229 -25.67 -13.01 -15.98
N ASN A 230 -26.54 -12.13 -16.45
CA ASN A 230 -27.63 -12.52 -17.35
C ASN A 230 -26.96 -12.98 -18.64
N GLY A 231 -27.10 -14.26 -18.96
CA GLY A 231 -26.32 -14.98 -19.96
C GLY A 231 -26.61 -14.61 -21.42
N ASP A 232 -26.65 -13.31 -21.76
CA ASP A 232 -26.67 -12.87 -23.15
C ASP A 232 -25.30 -13.15 -23.80
N PRO A 233 -25.20 -14.13 -24.72
CA PRO A 233 -23.94 -14.48 -25.35
C PRO A 233 -23.37 -13.35 -26.20
N ALA A 234 -24.20 -12.43 -26.71
CA ALA A 234 -23.76 -11.30 -27.51
C ALA A 234 -22.99 -10.28 -26.67
N VAL A 235 -23.51 -9.98 -25.47
CA VAL A 235 -22.89 -9.09 -24.46
C VAL A 235 -21.55 -9.67 -24.01
N LYS A 236 -21.50 -10.97 -23.70
CA LYS A 236 -20.25 -11.65 -23.34
C LYS A 236 -19.21 -11.59 -24.46
N LYS A 237 -19.61 -11.92 -25.69
CA LYS A 237 -18.72 -11.86 -26.87
C LYS A 237 -18.20 -10.45 -27.12
N LEU A 238 -18.98 -9.42 -26.83
CA LEU A 238 -18.55 -8.03 -26.93
C LEU A 238 -17.48 -7.69 -25.88
N ALA A 239 -17.66 -8.10 -24.62
CA ALA A 239 -16.65 -7.93 -23.58
C ALA A 239 -15.35 -8.72 -23.89
N GLU A 240 -15.47 -9.92 -24.46
CA GLU A 240 -14.31 -10.74 -24.88
C GLU A 240 -13.45 -10.03 -25.94
N LYS A 241 -14.04 -9.20 -26.81
CA LYS A 241 -13.26 -8.39 -27.76
C LYS A 241 -12.33 -7.41 -27.06
N LEU A 242 -12.67 -6.93 -25.86
CA LEU A 242 -11.82 -6.02 -25.10
C LEU A 242 -10.51 -6.70 -24.65
N LEU A 243 -10.53 -8.02 -24.45
CA LEU A 243 -9.35 -8.81 -24.08
C LEU A 243 -8.26 -8.80 -25.15
N ILE A 244 -8.59 -8.45 -26.40
CA ILE A 244 -7.61 -8.24 -27.47
C ILE A 244 -6.55 -7.20 -27.05
N ALA A 245 -6.91 -6.23 -26.19
CA ALA A 245 -5.97 -5.26 -25.64
C ALA A 245 -4.75 -5.92 -24.94
N ASN A 246 -4.91 -7.14 -24.43
CA ASN A 246 -3.85 -7.85 -23.72
C ASN A 246 -2.82 -8.52 -24.65
N ASP A 247 -3.06 -8.55 -25.96
CA ASP A 247 -2.13 -9.13 -26.93
C ASP A 247 -0.91 -8.21 -27.15
N HIS A 248 0.19 -8.54 -26.49
CA HIS A 248 1.46 -7.82 -26.61
C HIS A 248 2.13 -7.97 -27.98
N LYS A 249 1.84 -9.04 -28.74
CA LYS A 249 2.37 -9.21 -30.10
C LYS A 249 1.66 -8.26 -31.06
N ARG A 250 0.35 -8.12 -30.90
CA ARG A 250 -0.48 -7.18 -31.67
C ARG A 250 -0.19 -5.72 -31.29
N PHE A 251 0.08 -5.46 -30.02
CA PHE A 251 0.31 -4.11 -29.49
C PHE A 251 1.63 -4.02 -28.73
N PRO A 252 2.76 -3.82 -29.45
CA PRO A 252 4.10 -3.80 -28.85
C PRO A 252 4.38 -2.51 -28.05
N GLY A 253 3.61 -1.44 -28.29
CA GLY A 253 3.74 -0.16 -27.59
C GLY A 253 3.57 -0.31 -26.07
N ARG A 254 4.32 0.48 -25.30
CA ARG A 254 4.31 0.50 -23.83
C ARG A 254 3.76 1.82 -23.32
N GLN A 255 3.38 1.84 -22.05
CA GLN A 255 2.90 3.05 -21.35
C GLN A 255 1.81 3.78 -22.15
N GLN A 256 1.88 5.12 -22.25
CA GLN A 256 0.87 5.94 -22.91
C GLN A 256 0.73 5.63 -24.41
N GLU A 257 1.84 5.40 -25.11
CA GLU A 257 1.82 5.02 -26.54
C GLU A 257 1.08 3.69 -26.73
N GLY A 258 1.36 2.71 -25.86
CA GLY A 258 0.69 1.42 -25.85
C GLY A 258 -0.81 1.53 -25.56
N LEU A 259 -1.21 2.43 -24.67
CA LEU A 259 -2.61 2.68 -24.34
C LEU A 259 -3.35 3.30 -25.53
N GLU A 260 -2.75 4.30 -26.17
CA GLU A 260 -3.37 5.02 -27.30
C GLU A 260 -3.52 4.12 -28.53
N MET A 261 -2.51 3.30 -28.84
CA MET A 261 -2.59 2.31 -29.92
C MET A 261 -3.76 1.34 -29.74
N ARG A 262 -3.97 0.88 -28.50
CA ARG A 262 -5.08 -0.02 -28.15
C ARG A 262 -6.42 0.71 -28.24
N ARG A 263 -6.49 1.95 -27.75
CA ARG A 263 -7.69 2.81 -27.84
C ARG A 263 -8.15 2.97 -29.28
N GLN A 264 -7.23 3.33 -30.19
CA GLN A 264 -7.53 3.51 -31.60
C GLN A 264 -8.01 2.22 -32.27
N ALA A 265 -7.36 1.10 -31.96
CA ALA A 265 -7.74 -0.20 -32.52
C ALA A 265 -9.07 -0.75 -31.97
N LEU A 266 -9.48 -0.33 -30.78
CA LEU A 266 -10.68 -0.81 -30.09
C LEU A 266 -11.82 0.21 -30.07
N SER A 267 -11.67 1.38 -30.71
CA SER A 267 -12.66 2.48 -30.69
C SER A 267 -14.09 2.02 -30.94
N SER A 268 -14.34 1.33 -32.05
CA SER A 268 -15.68 0.80 -32.39
C SER A 268 -16.19 -0.23 -31.36
N THR A 269 -15.28 -0.98 -30.72
CA THR A 269 -15.66 -1.92 -29.64
C THR A 269 -16.06 -1.16 -28.38
N LEU A 270 -15.32 -0.10 -28.02
CA LEU A 270 -15.63 0.76 -26.87
C LEU A 270 -16.97 1.47 -27.05
N GLU A 271 -17.25 1.99 -28.24
CA GLU A 271 -18.56 2.58 -28.59
C GLU A 271 -19.71 1.57 -28.45
N GLN A 272 -19.53 0.35 -28.97
CA GLN A 272 -20.52 -0.73 -28.83
C GLN A 272 -20.73 -1.12 -27.36
N LEU A 273 -19.66 -1.18 -26.57
CA LEU A 273 -19.73 -1.49 -25.14
C LEU A 273 -20.51 -0.41 -24.38
N ALA A 274 -20.25 0.87 -24.66
CA ALA A 274 -20.99 1.97 -24.07
C ALA A 274 -22.48 1.93 -24.45
N ALA A 275 -22.79 1.67 -25.73
CA ALA A 275 -24.16 1.59 -26.23
C ALA A 275 -24.94 0.38 -25.70
N ALA A 276 -24.28 -0.68 -25.25
CA ALA A 276 -24.92 -1.84 -24.63
C ALA A 276 -25.55 -1.53 -23.25
N GLY A 277 -25.14 -0.42 -22.62
CA GLY A 277 -25.67 0.03 -21.33
C GLY A 277 -25.33 -0.91 -20.17
N PRO A 278 -26.04 -0.81 -19.03
CA PRO A 278 -25.69 -1.50 -17.79
C PRO A 278 -25.63 -3.04 -17.87
N ALA A 279 -26.22 -3.66 -18.90
CA ALA A 279 -26.20 -5.11 -19.09
C ALA A 279 -24.79 -5.72 -19.26
N ILE A 280 -23.80 -4.91 -19.67
CA ILE A 280 -22.40 -5.36 -19.85
C ILE A 280 -21.60 -5.33 -18.53
N ILE A 281 -22.07 -4.64 -17.48
CA ILE A 281 -21.36 -4.47 -16.21
C ILE A 281 -20.88 -5.80 -15.61
N PRO A 282 -21.71 -6.87 -15.53
CA PRO A 282 -21.25 -8.19 -15.06
C PRO A 282 -20.04 -8.75 -15.79
N CYS A 283 -19.86 -8.39 -17.08
CA CYS A 283 -18.73 -8.84 -17.90
C CYS A 283 -17.50 -7.93 -17.77
N LEU A 284 -17.68 -6.65 -17.44
CA LEU A 284 -16.58 -5.69 -17.28
C LEU A 284 -15.92 -5.76 -15.92
N LEU A 285 -16.70 -5.91 -14.84
CA LEU A 285 -16.16 -5.86 -13.48
C LEU A 285 -15.08 -6.90 -13.20
N PRO A 286 -15.19 -8.18 -13.63
CA PRO A 286 -14.11 -9.15 -13.44
C PRO A 286 -12.77 -8.74 -14.06
N LEU A 287 -12.80 -7.91 -15.11
CA LEU A 287 -11.58 -7.40 -15.74
C LEU A 287 -10.82 -6.42 -14.85
N THR A 288 -11.46 -5.80 -13.86
CA THR A 288 -10.84 -4.78 -12.99
C THR A 288 -10.15 -5.36 -11.77
N TYR A 289 -10.41 -6.63 -11.43
CA TYR A 289 -9.84 -7.27 -10.23
C TYR A 289 -8.39 -7.67 -10.41
N THR A 290 -7.95 -7.85 -11.66
CA THR A 290 -6.58 -8.20 -12.02
C THR A 290 -6.03 -7.17 -13.00
N PHE A 291 -4.70 -6.97 -13.02
CA PHE A 291 -4.12 -6.03 -13.96
C PHE A 291 -4.11 -6.60 -15.37
N SER A 292 -4.65 -5.84 -16.31
CA SER A 292 -4.54 -6.13 -17.72
C SER A 292 -4.67 -4.83 -18.53
N TRP A 293 -4.26 -4.84 -19.80
CA TRP A 293 -4.51 -3.69 -20.67
C TRP A 293 -6.02 -3.45 -20.87
N ALA A 294 -6.80 -4.53 -20.91
CA ALA A 294 -8.26 -4.45 -21.04
C ALA A 294 -8.91 -3.68 -19.88
N CYS A 295 -8.41 -3.84 -18.65
CA CYS A 295 -9.01 -3.20 -17.47
C CYS A 295 -8.96 -1.66 -17.56
N LEU A 296 -7.96 -1.08 -18.23
CA LEU A 296 -7.78 0.37 -18.34
C LEU A 296 -8.89 1.07 -19.14
N PHE A 297 -9.67 0.32 -19.91
CA PHE A 297 -10.78 0.85 -20.69
C PHE A 297 -12.13 0.78 -19.95
N VAL A 298 -12.22 0.02 -18.86
CA VAL A 298 -13.47 -0.11 -18.11
C VAL A 298 -13.98 1.23 -17.56
N PRO A 299 -13.15 2.11 -16.97
CA PRO A 299 -13.64 3.40 -16.45
C PRO A 299 -14.24 4.30 -17.54
N GLU A 300 -13.66 4.29 -18.75
CA GLU A 300 -14.18 5.07 -19.88
C GLU A 300 -15.54 4.53 -20.33
N VAL A 301 -15.67 3.22 -20.47
CA VAL A 301 -16.95 2.59 -20.83
C VAL A 301 -18.05 2.91 -19.82
N LEU A 302 -17.73 2.88 -18.51
CA LEU A 302 -18.67 3.27 -17.45
C LEU A 302 -19.02 4.77 -17.50
N TYR A 303 -18.03 5.62 -17.77
CA TYR A 303 -18.24 7.06 -17.91
C TYR A 303 -19.18 7.39 -19.07
N GLU A 304 -18.96 6.80 -20.24
CA GLU A 304 -19.80 7.01 -21.43
C GLU A 304 -21.24 6.52 -21.24
N MET A 305 -21.47 5.47 -20.45
CA MET A 305 -22.83 5.03 -20.08
C MET A 305 -23.55 6.05 -19.20
N GLY A 306 -22.83 6.74 -18.31
CA GLY A 306 -23.32 7.90 -17.56
C GLY A 306 -24.49 7.66 -16.59
N THR A 307 -24.85 6.40 -16.29
CA THR A 307 -25.92 6.06 -15.32
C THR A 307 -25.44 6.26 -13.90
N ASP A 308 -26.36 6.51 -12.95
CA ASP A 308 -26.00 6.72 -11.54
C ASP A 308 -25.29 5.49 -10.93
N GLU A 309 -25.62 4.30 -11.43
CA GLU A 309 -24.91 3.06 -11.14
C GLU A 309 -23.46 3.06 -11.63
N CYS A 310 -23.20 3.51 -12.86
CA CYS A 310 -21.83 3.61 -13.37
C CYS A 310 -21.01 4.65 -12.60
N ILE A 311 -21.64 5.75 -12.17
CA ILE A 311 -20.98 6.77 -11.35
C ILE A 311 -20.59 6.17 -9.98
N LEU A 312 -21.46 5.38 -9.36
CA LEU A 312 -21.14 4.65 -8.13
C LEU A 312 -19.96 3.69 -8.34
N LEU A 313 -19.97 2.91 -9.43
CA LEU A 313 -18.88 1.99 -9.75
C LEU A 313 -17.56 2.73 -9.97
N LEU A 314 -17.56 3.88 -10.65
CA LEU A 314 -16.36 4.71 -10.81
C LEU A 314 -15.80 5.14 -9.44
N ALA A 315 -16.66 5.53 -8.51
CA ALA A 315 -16.23 5.89 -7.16
C ALA A 315 -15.66 4.70 -6.37
N GLU A 316 -16.25 3.52 -6.47
CA GLU A 316 -15.72 2.32 -5.80
C GLU A 316 -14.41 1.81 -6.45
N LEU A 317 -14.31 1.92 -7.78
CA LEU A 317 -13.13 1.52 -8.56
C LEU A 317 -11.96 2.50 -8.40
N SER A 318 -12.20 3.77 -8.05
CA SER A 318 -11.11 4.72 -7.80
C SER A 318 -10.25 4.36 -6.58
N MET A 319 -10.73 3.45 -5.72
CA MET A 319 -10.03 2.95 -4.53
C MET A 319 -9.20 1.68 -4.81
N PHE A 320 -9.05 1.26 -6.07
CA PHE A 320 -8.31 0.05 -6.44
C PHE A 320 -6.78 0.29 -6.49
N ARG A 321 -6.00 -0.79 -6.24
CA ARG A 321 -4.52 -0.86 -6.21
C ARG A 321 -3.82 -0.58 -7.56
N ARG A 322 -4.16 0.51 -8.25
CA ARG A 322 -3.63 0.86 -9.59
C ARG A 322 -3.68 2.38 -9.80
N PRO A 323 -2.60 3.13 -9.59
CA PRO A 323 -2.63 4.60 -9.59
C PRO A 323 -3.21 5.22 -10.87
N HIS A 324 -2.80 4.76 -12.05
CA HIS A 324 -3.33 5.28 -13.32
C HIS A 324 -4.83 4.99 -13.50
N PHE A 325 -5.26 3.75 -13.19
CA PHE A 325 -6.67 3.36 -13.30
C PHE A 325 -7.55 4.12 -12.29
N ALA A 326 -7.09 4.21 -11.03
CA ALA A 326 -7.75 4.97 -9.98
C ALA A 326 -7.89 6.45 -10.36
N GLN A 327 -6.80 7.07 -10.83
CA GLN A 327 -6.80 8.47 -11.28
C GLN A 327 -7.77 8.69 -12.44
N GLN A 328 -7.85 7.75 -13.39
CA GLN A 328 -8.79 7.83 -14.50
C GLN A 328 -10.25 7.84 -14.00
N CYS A 329 -10.59 6.98 -13.02
CA CYS A 329 -11.91 7.02 -12.38
C CYS A 329 -12.19 8.37 -11.70
N LEU A 330 -11.24 8.90 -10.92
CA LEU A 330 -11.39 10.20 -10.24
C LEU A 330 -11.60 11.33 -11.24
N THR A 331 -10.80 11.40 -12.31
CA THR A 331 -10.95 12.41 -13.35
C THR A 331 -12.29 12.32 -14.08
N PHE A 332 -12.86 11.13 -14.26
CA PHE A 332 -14.22 11.00 -14.79
C PHE A 332 -15.27 11.51 -13.80
N LEU A 333 -15.12 11.25 -12.50
CA LEU A 333 -16.01 11.80 -11.46
C LEU A 333 -15.95 13.34 -11.40
N GLU A 334 -14.76 13.93 -11.52
CA GLU A 334 -14.58 15.39 -11.63
C GLU A 334 -15.35 15.95 -12.83
N LYS A 335 -15.24 15.31 -14.00
CA LYS A 335 -15.99 15.70 -15.22
C LYS A 335 -17.50 15.55 -15.08
N ILE A 336 -17.97 14.56 -14.34
CA ILE A 336 -19.41 14.37 -14.05
C ILE A 336 -19.94 15.51 -13.17
N GLY A 337 -19.11 16.09 -12.30
CA GLY A 337 -19.44 17.25 -11.48
C GLY A 337 -20.49 16.93 -10.42
N ALA A 338 -21.46 17.83 -10.21
CA ALA A 338 -22.44 17.73 -9.13
C ALA A 338 -23.25 16.42 -9.10
N ARG A 339 -23.45 15.76 -10.25
CA ARG A 339 -24.11 14.44 -10.31
C ARG A 339 -23.32 13.32 -9.62
N ALA A 340 -22.00 13.48 -9.46
CA ALA A 340 -21.16 12.52 -8.76
C ALA A 340 -21.27 12.63 -7.23
N LEU A 341 -21.83 13.74 -6.72
CA LEU A 341 -21.86 14.00 -5.29
C LEU A 341 -22.64 12.93 -4.50
N PRO A 342 -23.88 12.51 -4.86
CA PRO A 342 -24.58 11.49 -4.08
C PRO A 342 -23.87 10.12 -4.08
N PRO A 343 -23.38 9.57 -5.22
CA PRO A 343 -22.60 8.34 -5.21
C PRO A 343 -21.29 8.43 -4.41
N ILE A 344 -20.54 9.54 -4.53
CA ILE A 344 -19.31 9.76 -3.75
C ILE A 344 -19.65 9.81 -2.25
N THR A 345 -20.69 10.54 -1.86
CA THR A 345 -21.15 10.64 -0.46
C THR A 345 -21.45 9.26 0.10
N ARG A 346 -22.18 8.43 -0.65
CA ARG A 346 -22.49 7.06 -0.27
C ARG A 346 -21.23 6.23 -0.02
N VAL A 347 -20.27 6.27 -0.93
CA VAL A 347 -19.01 5.52 -0.77
C VAL A 347 -18.20 6.02 0.43
N ILE A 348 -18.25 7.33 0.71
CA ILE A 348 -17.57 7.91 1.87
C ILE A 348 -18.22 7.46 3.19
N GLU A 349 -19.55 7.44 3.27
CA GLU A 349 -20.26 7.07 4.49
C GLU A 349 -20.28 5.56 4.74
N GLU A 350 -20.22 4.73 3.70
CA GLU A 350 -20.16 3.28 3.82
C GLU A 350 -18.72 2.77 4.06
N ASN A 351 -18.57 1.58 4.66
CA ASN A 351 -17.28 0.88 4.80
C ASN A 351 -16.15 1.72 5.48
N PRO A 352 -16.32 2.20 6.72
CA PRO A 352 -15.33 3.04 7.41
C PRO A 352 -13.96 2.37 7.61
N ALA A 353 -13.90 1.04 7.56
CA ALA A 353 -12.63 0.29 7.62
C ALA A 353 -11.66 0.62 6.46
N PHE A 354 -12.15 1.25 5.37
CA PHE A 354 -11.37 1.59 4.17
C PHE A 354 -11.16 3.10 4.00
N ASP A 355 -11.33 3.88 5.06
CA ASP A 355 -11.23 5.34 5.02
C ASP A 355 -9.91 5.86 4.46
N GLU A 356 -8.80 5.17 4.75
CA GLU A 356 -7.47 5.45 4.19
C GLU A 356 -7.46 5.47 2.65
N LEU A 357 -8.36 4.72 2.00
CA LEU A 357 -8.43 4.62 0.53
C LEU A 357 -9.32 5.69 -0.12
N LYS A 358 -10.12 6.43 0.66
CA LYS A 358 -11.15 7.35 0.15
C LYS A 358 -10.61 8.75 -0.17
N THR A 359 -9.32 8.99 0.07
CA THR A 359 -8.66 10.30 -0.04
C THR A 359 -8.83 10.95 -1.42
N GLY A 360 -8.74 10.15 -2.49
CA GLY A 360 -8.99 10.62 -3.85
C GLY A 360 -10.43 11.11 -4.06
N LEU A 361 -11.42 10.41 -3.53
CA LEU A 361 -12.84 10.81 -3.61
C LEU A 361 -13.10 12.13 -2.86
N ILE A 362 -12.47 12.28 -1.69
CA ILE A 362 -12.55 13.51 -0.90
C ILE A 362 -11.97 14.69 -1.69
N MET A 363 -10.87 14.48 -2.42
CA MET A 363 -10.31 15.52 -3.28
C MET A 363 -11.23 15.91 -4.44
N VAL A 364 -11.96 14.96 -5.04
CA VAL A 364 -12.96 15.26 -6.09
C VAL A 364 -14.07 16.18 -5.55
N LEU A 365 -14.46 16.07 -4.27
CA LEU A 365 -15.42 17.00 -3.66
C LEU A 365 -14.90 18.45 -3.66
N GLY A 366 -13.60 18.64 -3.49
CA GLY A 366 -12.95 19.97 -3.56
C GLY A 366 -13.07 20.63 -4.94
N THR A 367 -13.15 19.83 -6.01
CA THR A 367 -13.33 20.33 -7.39
C THR A 367 -14.80 20.58 -7.75
N ILE A 368 -15.74 20.10 -6.94
CA ILE A 368 -17.19 20.29 -7.16
C ILE A 368 -17.67 21.45 -6.28
N HIS A 369 -17.59 22.67 -6.82
CA HIS A 369 -17.96 23.93 -6.13
C HIS A 369 -19.48 24.10 -5.96
N THR A 370 -20.07 23.30 -5.07
CA THR A 370 -21.50 23.34 -4.71
C THR A 370 -21.67 23.48 -3.19
N PRO A 371 -22.75 24.12 -2.70
CA PRO A 371 -23.04 24.19 -1.26
C PRO A 371 -23.11 22.83 -0.59
N GLU A 372 -23.62 21.81 -1.28
CA GLU A 372 -23.75 20.45 -0.77
C GLU A 372 -22.37 19.79 -0.61
N SER A 373 -21.46 19.97 -1.57
CA SER A 373 -20.08 19.49 -1.47
C SER A 373 -19.31 20.20 -0.36
N PHE A 374 -19.48 21.52 -0.24
CA PHE A 374 -18.90 22.30 0.86
C PHE A 374 -19.38 21.78 2.22
N ALA A 375 -20.69 21.59 2.40
CA ALA A 375 -21.27 21.09 3.64
C ALA A 375 -20.78 19.67 3.99
N LEU A 376 -20.64 18.81 2.98
CA LEU A 376 -20.06 17.48 3.16
C LEU A 376 -18.61 17.54 3.63
N LEU A 377 -17.76 18.33 2.96
CA LEU A 377 -16.36 18.50 3.32
C LEU A 377 -16.20 19.09 4.72
N ALA A 378 -17.00 20.11 5.06
CA ALA A 378 -17.02 20.70 6.40
C ALA A 378 -17.32 19.63 7.46
N ARG A 379 -18.32 18.77 7.25
CA ARG A 379 -18.62 17.63 8.13
C ARG A 379 -17.46 16.63 8.22
N LEU A 380 -16.80 16.33 7.10
CA LEU A 380 -15.67 15.40 7.07
C LEU A 380 -14.43 15.94 7.80
N THR A 381 -14.28 17.26 7.99
CA THR A 381 -13.22 17.81 8.86
C THR A 381 -13.36 17.39 10.34
N GLU A 382 -14.52 16.86 10.72
CA GLU A 382 -14.79 16.33 12.07
C GLU A 382 -14.67 14.81 12.15
N HIS A 383 -14.35 14.14 11.04
CA HIS A 383 -14.24 12.69 10.98
C HIS A 383 -13.14 12.14 11.91
N GLU A 384 -13.32 10.92 12.45
CA GLU A 384 -12.37 10.31 13.39
C GLU A 384 -11.05 9.92 12.73
N SER A 385 -11.11 9.36 11.52
CA SER A 385 -9.93 8.98 10.72
C SER A 385 -9.05 10.20 10.39
N PRO A 386 -7.74 10.17 10.76
CA PRO A 386 -6.74 11.18 10.39
C PRO A 386 -6.71 11.49 8.89
N ASP A 387 -6.75 10.44 8.07
CA ASP A 387 -6.68 10.58 6.62
C ASP A 387 -7.90 11.35 6.11
N VAL A 388 -9.11 10.98 6.55
CA VAL A 388 -10.34 11.59 6.05
C VAL A 388 -10.40 13.08 6.38
N PHE A 389 -10.16 13.46 7.65
CA PHE A 389 -10.31 14.86 8.00
C PHE A 389 -9.16 15.74 7.46
N SER A 390 -7.95 15.21 7.34
CA SER A 390 -6.81 15.91 6.73
C SER A 390 -7.07 16.22 5.25
N TRP A 391 -7.49 15.19 4.50
CA TRP A 391 -7.83 15.36 3.09
C TRP A 391 -9.09 16.20 2.88
N ALA A 392 -10.06 16.14 3.81
CA ALA A 392 -11.25 16.99 3.77
C ALA A 392 -10.90 18.47 3.97
N ALA A 393 -10.01 18.80 4.91
CA ALA A 393 -9.53 20.17 5.09
C ALA A 393 -8.84 20.70 3.83
N ARG A 394 -7.95 19.90 3.23
CA ARG A 394 -7.28 20.25 1.96
C ARG A 394 -8.26 20.44 0.80
N ALA A 395 -9.27 19.59 0.69
CA ALA A 395 -10.31 19.72 -0.33
C ALA A 395 -11.20 20.94 -0.09
N LEU A 396 -11.51 21.27 1.17
CA LEU A 396 -12.31 22.44 1.55
C LEU A 396 -11.62 23.76 1.18
N GLU A 397 -10.29 23.83 1.27
CA GLU A 397 -9.51 24.98 0.80
C GLU A 397 -9.75 25.30 -0.68
N GLN A 398 -9.99 24.28 -1.52
CA GLN A 398 -10.24 24.45 -2.95
C GLN A 398 -11.57 25.14 -3.26
N HIS A 399 -12.50 25.21 -2.30
CA HIS A 399 -13.75 25.95 -2.45
C HIS A 399 -13.54 27.47 -2.41
N ASN A 400 -12.39 27.95 -1.89
CA ASN A 400 -12.11 29.38 -1.72
C ASN A 400 -13.24 30.16 -1.03
N ASN A 401 -13.97 29.51 -0.12
CA ASN A 401 -15.07 30.09 0.63
C ASN A 401 -14.58 30.55 2.02
N PRO A 402 -14.71 31.84 2.39
CA PRO A 402 -14.34 32.35 3.72
C PRO A 402 -15.00 31.60 4.89
N GLU A 403 -16.19 31.01 4.68
CA GLU A 403 -16.88 30.19 5.69
C GLU A 403 -16.12 28.90 6.05
N ALA A 404 -15.12 28.50 5.26
CA ALA A 404 -14.26 27.35 5.57
C ALA A 404 -13.36 27.59 6.78
N LEU A 405 -13.02 28.85 7.09
CA LEU A 405 -11.96 29.20 8.04
C LEU A 405 -12.09 28.53 9.42
N PRO A 406 -13.27 28.51 10.07
CA PRO A 406 -13.42 27.86 11.37
C PRO A 406 -13.17 26.34 11.33
N TYR A 407 -13.55 25.68 10.22
CA TYR A 407 -13.34 24.25 10.02
C TYR A 407 -11.85 23.94 9.81
N LEU A 408 -11.16 24.77 9.01
CA LEU A 408 -9.72 24.63 8.75
C LEU A 408 -8.88 24.84 10.01
N GLU A 409 -9.20 25.87 10.81
CA GLU A 409 -8.51 26.12 12.10
C GLU A 409 -8.71 24.96 13.09
N LYS A 410 -9.93 24.42 13.16
CA LYS A 410 -10.24 23.23 13.98
C LYS A 410 -9.48 22.00 13.48
N ALA A 411 -9.48 21.73 12.19
CA ALA A 411 -8.74 20.61 11.59
C ALA A 411 -7.23 20.72 11.86
N LYS A 412 -6.65 21.91 11.71
CA LYS A 412 -5.24 22.19 12.04
C LYS A 412 -4.93 21.87 13.50
N THR A 413 -5.76 22.35 14.43
CA THR A 413 -5.60 22.06 15.87
C THR A 413 -5.69 20.56 16.16
N ARG A 414 -6.50 19.80 15.41
CA ARG A 414 -6.60 18.33 15.54
C ARG A 414 -5.34 17.63 15.00
N LEU A 415 -4.75 18.10 13.91
CA LEU A 415 -3.48 17.59 13.39
C LEU A 415 -2.34 17.83 14.38
N ASP A 416 -2.29 19.05 14.94
CA ASP A 416 -1.31 19.42 15.96
C ASP A 416 -1.47 18.52 17.20
N LYS A 417 -2.71 18.34 17.68
CA LYS A 417 -3.03 17.42 18.78
C LYS A 417 -2.74 15.96 18.47
N GLN A 418 -2.93 15.47 17.24
CA GLN A 418 -2.55 14.08 16.91
C GLN A 418 -1.04 13.88 16.96
N SER A 419 -0.29 14.89 16.52
CA SER A 419 1.17 14.93 16.65
C SER A 419 1.61 14.95 18.13
N GLU A 420 0.78 15.50 19.02
CA GLU A 420 0.96 15.46 20.49
C GLU A 420 0.46 14.14 21.14
N ILE A 421 -0.68 13.59 20.71
CA ILE A 421 -1.34 12.37 21.22
C ILE A 421 -0.53 11.11 20.86
N GLY A 422 0.19 11.11 19.73
CA GLY A 422 1.23 10.10 19.46
C GLY A 422 2.31 10.04 20.55
N GLY A 423 2.49 11.14 21.29
CA GLY A 423 3.25 11.22 22.55
C GLY A 423 2.43 10.82 23.78
N ALA A 424 1.20 11.33 23.94
CA ALA A 424 0.37 11.11 25.14
C ALA A 424 -0.20 9.69 25.31
N ILE A 425 -0.41 8.92 24.23
CA ILE A 425 -0.85 7.50 24.32
C ILE A 425 0.20 6.63 25.03
N ARG A 426 1.46 7.06 25.11
CA ARG A 426 2.50 6.36 25.89
C ARG A 426 2.49 6.70 27.38
N GLU A 427 1.99 7.86 27.76
CA GLU A 427 1.89 8.24 29.18
C GLU A 427 0.74 7.51 29.88
N LEU A 428 -0.36 7.22 29.18
CA LEU A 428 -1.48 6.43 29.74
C LEU A 428 -1.23 4.92 29.83
N ALA A 429 -0.16 4.41 29.22
CA ALA A 429 0.31 3.04 29.41
C ALA A 429 1.26 2.90 30.61
N ALA A 430 1.64 4.00 31.27
CA ALA A 430 2.54 4.02 32.42
C ALA A 430 1.84 4.24 33.77
N GLU A 431 0.50 4.37 33.81
CA GLU A 431 -0.27 4.57 35.07
C GLU A 431 -1.05 3.33 35.53
N LYS A 432 -0.71 2.13 35.04
CA LYS A 432 -1.13 0.86 35.65
C LYS A 432 0.05 -0.10 35.79
N GLU A 433 0.93 0.19 36.73
CA GLU A 433 1.60 -0.81 37.57
C GLU A 433 1.93 -0.20 38.94
#